data_AF-A0A1P8SC12-F1
#
_entry.id   AF-A0A1P8SC12-F1
#
_cell.length_a   1.000
_cell.length_b   1.000
_cell.length_c   1.000
_cell.angle_alpha   90.00
_cell.angle_beta   90.00
_cell.angle_gamma   90.00
#
_symmetry.space_group_name_H-M   'P 1'
#
loop_
_entity.id
_entity.type
_entity.pdbx_description
1 polymer ?
#
loop_
_entity_poly.entity_id
_entity_poly.type
_entity_poly.pdbx_seq_one_letter_code
_entity_poly.pdbx_strand_id
1 'polypeptide(L)'
;MEEELYAIVTEINRLLPQMEVFITQFKAIVLDTGINVVSDAQGNMSIDVPSSMTDSYANKISARVGVIDRLITHNGSSINELFNKGLNIENSLKIKDPTYSSLLTSEIAKFKALNGSYKH
;
A
#
# COMPACT_ATOMS: atom_id res chain seq x y z
N MET A 1 -11.91 9.62 21.92
CA MET A 1 -11.85 8.18 21.57
C MET A 1 -12.67 7.90 20.32
N GLU A 2 -13.99 8.11 20.32
CA GLU A 2 -14.79 7.89 19.10
C GLU A 2 -14.44 8.88 17.98
N GLU A 3 -14.34 10.18 18.27
CA GLU A 3 -13.91 11.19 17.28
C GLU A 3 -12.53 10.89 16.69
N GLU A 4 -11.60 10.40 17.52
CA GLU A 4 -10.26 9.99 17.09
C GLU A 4 -10.32 8.76 16.18
N LEU A 5 -11.19 7.79 16.49
CA LEU A 5 -11.42 6.64 15.62
C LEU A 5 -12.03 7.05 14.28
N TYR A 6 -12.98 7.98 14.27
CA TYR A 6 -13.54 8.53 13.03
C TYR A 6 -12.47 9.24 12.19
N ALA A 7 -11.57 10.00 12.80
CA ALA A 7 -10.45 10.62 12.10
C ALA A 7 -9.50 9.57 11.48
N ILE A 8 -9.20 8.50 12.23
CA ILE A 8 -8.38 7.38 11.74
C ILE A 8 -9.05 6.70 10.54
N VAL A 9 -10.34 6.35 10.65
CA VAL A 9 -11.10 5.72 9.55
C VAL A 9 -11.15 6.63 8.33
N THR A 10 -11.34 7.93 8.53
CA THR A 10 -11.35 8.93 7.44
C THR A 10 -10.01 8.95 6.71
N GLU A 11 -8.91 8.95 7.46
CA GLU A 11 -7.57 8.99 6.86
C GLU A 11 -7.22 7.67 6.14
N ILE A 12 -7.61 6.51 6.70
CA ILE A 12 -7.49 5.22 6.01
C ILE A 12 -8.27 5.24 4.69
N ASN A 13 -9.50 5.75 4.69
CA ASN A 13 -10.33 5.85 3.50
C ASN A 13 -9.77 6.86 2.47
N ARG A 14 -8.96 7.82 2.90
CA ARG A 14 -8.22 8.72 2.00
C ARG A 14 -7.00 8.02 1.39
N LEU A 15 -6.25 7.25 2.18
CA LEU A 15 -4.98 6.64 1.78
C LEU A 15 -5.16 5.37 0.93
N LEU A 16 -6.19 4.55 1.21
CA LEU A 16 -6.43 3.30 0.48
C LEU A 16 -6.58 3.51 -1.04
N PRO A 17 -7.44 4.42 -1.53
CA PRO A 17 -7.54 4.69 -2.97
C PRO A 17 -6.24 5.23 -3.59
N GLN A 18 -5.45 6.01 -2.84
CA GLN A 18 -4.16 6.51 -3.33
C GLN A 18 -3.16 5.36 -3.53
N MET A 19 -3.10 4.44 -2.57
CA MET A 19 -2.27 3.23 -2.70
C MET A 19 -2.70 2.39 -3.91
N GLU A 20 -4.01 2.28 -4.18
CA GLU A 20 -4.54 1.55 -5.33
C GLU A 20 -4.15 2.21 -6.66
N VAL A 21 -4.21 3.53 -6.75
CA VAL A 21 -3.74 4.28 -7.92
C VAL A 21 -2.26 4.02 -8.17
N PHE A 22 -1.43 4.05 -7.12
CA PHE A 22 0.01 3.78 -7.27
C PHE A 22 0.31 2.35 -7.72
N ILE A 23 -0.38 1.36 -7.15
CA ILE A 23 -0.25 -0.05 -7.57
C ILE A 23 -0.66 -0.22 -9.03
N THR A 24 -1.75 0.43 -9.45
CA THR A 24 -2.22 0.41 -10.84
C THR A 24 -1.18 1.01 -11.78
N GLN A 25 -0.61 2.18 -11.41
CA GLN A 25 0.45 2.82 -12.19
C GLN A 25 1.71 1.96 -12.28
N PHE A 26 2.11 1.31 -11.18
CA PHE A 26 3.23 0.39 -11.18
C PHE A 26 3.01 -0.74 -12.17
N LYS A 27 1.87 -1.44 -12.07
CA LYS A 27 1.51 -2.55 -12.96
C LYS A 27 1.45 -2.14 -14.42
N ALA A 28 0.89 -0.97 -14.72
CA ALA A 28 0.86 -0.43 -16.07
C ALA A 28 2.27 -0.21 -16.63
N ILE A 29 3.19 0.37 -15.85
CA ILE A 29 4.57 0.56 -16.29
C ILE A 29 5.26 -0.77 -16.57
N VAL A 30 5.11 -1.76 -15.66
CA VAL A 30 5.68 -3.10 -15.85
C VAL A 30 5.16 -3.74 -17.15
N LEU A 31 3.85 -3.68 -17.37
CA LEU A 31 3.21 -4.23 -18.57
C LEU A 31 3.65 -3.51 -19.85
N ASP A 32 3.59 -2.18 -19.86
CA ASP A 32 3.82 -1.36 -21.06
C ASP A 32 5.29 -1.37 -21.50
N THR A 33 6.21 -1.54 -20.56
CA THR A 33 7.65 -1.51 -20.84
C THR A 33 8.27 -2.90 -20.99
N GLY A 34 7.56 -3.95 -20.58
CA GLY A 34 8.06 -5.32 -20.60
C GLY A 34 9.22 -5.58 -19.65
N ILE A 35 9.46 -4.70 -18.67
CA ILE A 35 10.44 -4.94 -17.61
C ILE A 35 9.94 -6.05 -16.68
N ASN A 36 10.87 -6.74 -16.04
CA ASN A 36 10.57 -7.64 -14.95
C ASN A 36 11.05 -6.98 -13.64
N VAL A 37 10.21 -7.01 -12.61
CA VAL A 37 10.53 -6.43 -11.31
C VAL A 37 10.42 -7.53 -10.27
N VAL A 38 11.50 -7.74 -9.50
CA VAL A 38 11.58 -8.77 -8.46
C VAL A 38 12.07 -8.15 -7.17
N SER A 39 11.44 -8.51 -6.06
CA SER A 39 11.93 -8.15 -4.73
C SER A 39 12.67 -9.31 -4.09
N ASP A 40 13.80 -9.03 -3.44
CA ASP A 40 14.47 -10.01 -2.58
C ASP A 40 13.74 -10.18 -1.23
N ALA A 41 14.21 -11.12 -0.40
CA ALA A 41 13.63 -11.38 0.92
C ALA A 41 13.74 -10.20 1.91
N GLN A 42 14.59 -9.21 1.61
CA GLN A 42 14.79 -8.00 2.40
C GLN A 42 13.95 -6.83 1.88
N GLY A 43 13.23 -7.03 0.77
CA GLY A 43 12.42 -6.01 0.12
C GLY A 43 13.22 -5.10 -0.81
N ASN A 44 14.46 -5.44 -1.17
CA ASN A 44 15.19 -4.71 -2.18
C ASN A 44 14.67 -5.10 -3.57
N MET A 45 14.28 -4.10 -4.33
CA MET A 45 13.76 -4.25 -5.69
C MET A 45 14.91 -4.31 -6.71
N SER A 46 14.88 -5.29 -7.59
CA SER A 46 15.70 -5.39 -8.80
C SER A 46 14.82 -5.32 -10.04
N ILE A 47 15.35 -4.74 -11.12
CA ILE A 47 14.63 -4.54 -12.37
C ILE A 47 15.46 -5.13 -13.51
N ASP A 48 14.91 -6.13 -14.20
CA ASP A 48 15.47 -6.64 -15.44
C ASP A 48 14.77 -5.94 -16.63
N VAL A 49 15.56 -5.47 -17.58
CA VAL A 49 15.05 -4.75 -18.76
C VAL A 49 15.26 -5.57 -20.04
N PRO A 50 14.38 -5.43 -21.05
CA PRO A 50 14.58 -6.05 -22.36
C PRO A 50 15.91 -5.62 -23.01
N SER A 51 16.56 -6.54 -23.73
CA SER A 51 17.85 -6.26 -24.41
C SER A 51 17.76 -5.20 -25.51
N SER A 52 16.56 -4.94 -26.04
CA SER A 52 16.30 -3.87 -27.01
C SER A 52 16.16 -2.49 -26.36
N MET A 53 16.11 -2.41 -25.02
CA MET A 53 15.95 -1.17 -24.27
C MET A 53 17.29 -0.42 -24.15
N THR A 54 17.31 0.84 -24.55
CA THR A 54 18.51 1.69 -24.33
C THR A 54 18.71 2.00 -22.85
N ASP A 55 19.96 2.09 -22.40
CA ASP A 55 20.31 2.44 -21.02
C ASP A 55 19.63 3.73 -20.52
N SER A 56 19.52 4.74 -21.38
CA SER A 56 18.86 6.01 -21.01
C SER A 56 17.38 5.81 -20.68
N TYR A 57 16.68 4.98 -21.46
CA TYR A 57 15.27 4.67 -21.21
C TYR A 57 15.12 3.75 -20.00
N ALA A 58 15.96 2.73 -19.88
CA ALA A 58 16.02 1.84 -18.72
C ALA A 58 16.17 2.63 -17.41
N ASN A 59 17.14 3.54 -17.35
CA ASN A 59 17.36 4.39 -16.16
C ASN A 59 16.15 5.26 -15.80
N LYS A 60 15.45 5.81 -16.79
CA LYS A 60 14.24 6.61 -16.57
C LYS A 60 13.10 5.76 -16.01
N ILE A 61 12.90 4.56 -16.57
CA ILE A 61 11.87 3.63 -16.09
C ILE A 61 12.20 3.14 -14.68
N SER A 62 13.44 2.73 -14.42
CA SER A 62 13.88 2.30 -13.09
C SER A 62 13.68 3.38 -12.03
N ALA A 63 14.00 4.64 -12.34
CA ALA A 63 13.75 5.76 -11.44
C ALA A 63 12.24 5.96 -11.16
N ARG A 64 11.39 5.87 -12.19
CA ARG A 64 9.94 6.02 -12.06
C ARG A 64 9.33 4.90 -11.23
N VAL A 65 9.69 3.65 -11.52
CA VAL A 65 9.24 2.46 -10.76
C VAL A 65 9.66 2.59 -9.30
N GLY A 66 10.92 2.96 -9.03
CA GLY A 66 11.41 3.15 -7.66
C GLY A 66 10.72 4.28 -6.88
N VAL A 67 10.27 5.34 -7.55
CA VAL A 67 9.44 6.38 -6.89
C VAL A 67 8.08 5.82 -6.52
N ILE A 68 7.43 5.10 -7.43
CA ILE A 68 6.09 4.53 -7.20
C ILE A 68 6.14 3.47 -6.10
N ASP A 69 7.15 2.60 -6.12
CA ASP A 69 7.36 1.60 -5.06
C ASP A 69 7.47 2.24 -3.67
N ARG A 70 8.28 3.31 -3.54
CA ARG A 70 8.39 4.05 -2.28
C ARG A 70 7.07 4.67 -1.85
N LEU A 71 6.25 5.17 -2.78
CA LEU A 71 4.93 5.72 -2.47
C LEU A 71 3.96 4.63 -1.98
N ILE A 72 3.98 3.45 -2.60
CA ILE A 72 3.16 2.31 -2.18
C ILE A 72 3.59 1.85 -0.79
N THR A 73 4.89 1.67 -0.57
CA THR A 73 5.45 1.24 0.72
C THR A 73 5.19 2.25 1.84
N HIS A 74 5.37 3.55 1.55
CA HIS A 74 5.06 4.61 2.52
C HIS A 74 3.58 4.61 2.91
N ASN A 75 2.67 4.60 1.93
CA ASN A 75 1.23 4.54 2.20
C ASN A 75 0.87 3.26 2.97
N GLY A 76 1.44 2.11 2.61
CA GLY A 76 1.21 0.85 3.30
C GLY A 76 1.64 0.90 4.77
N SER A 77 2.78 1.52 5.07
CA SER A 77 3.24 1.74 6.45
C SER A 77 2.30 2.67 7.21
N SER A 78 1.95 3.82 6.63
CA SER A 78 1.04 4.78 7.28
C SER A 78 -0.35 4.19 7.56
N ILE A 79 -0.90 3.40 6.63
CA ILE A 79 -2.17 2.69 6.82
C ILE A 79 -2.06 1.67 7.96
N ASN A 80 -0.97 0.89 8.03
CA ASN A 80 -0.74 -0.06 9.12
C ASN A 80 -0.62 0.63 10.49
N GLU A 81 0.07 1.77 10.57
CA GLU A 81 0.14 2.56 11.81
C GLU A 81 -1.23 3.06 12.26
N LEU A 82 -2.06 3.52 11.31
CA LEU A 82 -3.44 3.92 11.57
C LEU A 82 -4.30 2.75 12.04
N PHE A 83 -4.17 1.57 11.44
CA PHE A 83 -4.85 0.37 11.92
C PHE A 83 -4.43 0.00 13.34
N ASN A 84 -3.14 0.03 13.66
CA ASN A 84 -2.66 -0.26 15.02
C ASN A 84 -3.27 0.70 16.05
N LYS A 85 -3.28 2.00 15.74
CA LYS A 85 -3.92 3.03 16.60
C LYS A 85 -5.42 2.79 16.73
N GLY A 86 -6.11 2.58 15.60
CA GLY A 86 -7.55 2.37 15.56
C GLY A 86 -8.01 1.12 16.30
N LEU A 87 -7.31 0.00 16.13
CA LEU A 87 -7.59 -1.26 16.82
C LEU A 87 -7.43 -1.13 18.34
N ASN A 88 -6.44 -0.36 18.81
CA ASN A 88 -6.30 -0.09 20.25
C ASN A 88 -7.51 0.69 20.81
N ILE A 89 -8.05 1.64 20.05
CA ILE A 89 -9.26 2.37 20.42
C ILE A 89 -10.47 1.43 20.40
N GLU A 90 -10.66 0.64 19.35
CA GLU A 90 -11.78 -0.30 19.24
C GLU A 90 -11.76 -1.36 20.34
N ASN A 91 -10.58 -1.85 20.73
CA ASN A 91 -10.44 -2.77 21.87
C ASN A 91 -10.88 -2.11 23.18
N SER A 92 -10.51 -0.84 23.38
CA SER A 92 -10.95 -0.07 24.55
C SER A 92 -12.46 0.18 24.57
N LEU A 93 -13.08 0.38 23.39
CA LEU A 93 -14.52 0.50 23.24
C LEU A 93 -15.23 -0.82 23.52
N LYS A 94 -14.74 -1.95 22.99
CA LYS A 94 -15.29 -3.29 23.24
C LYS A 94 -15.28 -3.70 24.70
N ILE A 95 -14.27 -3.28 25.47
CA ILE A 95 -14.22 -3.52 26.92
C ILE A 95 -15.38 -2.81 27.63
N LYS A 96 -15.75 -1.61 27.17
CA LYS A 96 -16.84 -0.80 27.74
C LYS A 96 -18.21 -1.24 27.24
N ASP A 97 -18.30 -1.61 25.97
CA ASP A 97 -19.49 -2.09 25.29
C ASP A 97 -19.14 -3.34 24.46
N PRO A 98 -19.41 -4.55 24.99
CA PRO A 98 -19.17 -5.80 24.27
C PRO A 98 -19.96 -5.94 22.96
N THR A 99 -20.99 -5.11 22.73
CA THR A 99 -21.78 -5.11 21.50
C THR A 99 -21.21 -4.19 20.41
N TYR A 100 -20.14 -3.46 20.72
CA TYR A 100 -19.49 -2.56 19.78
C TYR A 100 -19.05 -3.27 18.48
N SER A 101 -19.52 -2.74 17.34
CA SER A 101 -19.18 -3.20 16.01
C SER A 101 -17.98 -2.44 15.44
N SER A 102 -16.99 -3.16 14.91
CA SER A 102 -15.75 -2.57 14.38
C SER A 102 -16.00 -1.82 13.07
N LEU A 103 -15.49 -0.60 12.99
CA LEU A 103 -15.44 0.26 11.81
C LEU A 103 -14.23 -0.06 10.91
N LEU A 104 -13.22 -0.77 11.44
CA LEU A 104 -11.96 -1.06 10.72
C LEU A 104 -11.98 -2.39 9.97
N THR A 105 -12.92 -3.30 10.28
CA THR A 105 -12.92 -4.66 9.75
C THR A 105 -12.91 -4.71 8.22
N SER A 106 -13.79 -3.93 7.57
CA SER A 106 -13.85 -3.84 6.10
C SER A 106 -12.57 -3.26 5.52
N GLU A 107 -12.01 -2.24 6.15
CA GLU A 107 -10.85 -1.51 5.63
C GLU A 107 -9.56 -2.33 5.76
N ILE A 108 -9.43 -3.12 6.83
CA ILE A 108 -8.35 -4.11 6.97
C ILE A 108 -8.42 -5.15 5.85
N ALA A 109 -9.62 -5.64 5.52
CA ALA A 109 -9.80 -6.61 4.45
C ALA A 109 -9.40 -6.03 3.09
N LYS A 110 -9.85 -4.80 2.77
CA LYS A 110 -9.46 -4.08 1.55
C LYS A 110 -7.95 -3.86 1.48
N PHE A 111 -7.34 -3.40 2.56
CA PHE A 111 -5.89 -3.20 2.64
C PHE A 111 -5.11 -4.49 2.36
N LYS A 112 -5.50 -5.60 3.00
CA LYS A 112 -4.84 -6.90 2.80
C LYS A 112 -4.93 -7.38 1.35
N ALA A 113 -6.10 -7.23 0.73
CA ALA A 113 -6.28 -7.57 -0.68
C ALA A 113 -5.40 -6.69 -1.57
N LEU A 114 -5.39 -5.38 -1.32
CA LEU A 114 -4.64 -4.42 -2.09
C LEU A 114 -3.12 -4.64 -1.99
N ASN A 115 -2.60 -4.75 -0.76
CA ASN A 115 -1.19 -5.01 -0.48
C ASN A 115 -0.75 -6.38 -1.03
N GLY A 116 -1.62 -7.40 -0.95
CA GLY A 116 -1.38 -8.71 -1.55
C GLY A 116 -1.24 -8.64 -3.07
N SER A 117 -1.96 -7.72 -3.73
CA SER A 117 -1.90 -7.54 -5.18
C SER A 117 -0.62 -6.85 -5.69
N TYR A 118 0.18 -6.26 -4.79
CA TYR A 118 1.41 -5.54 -5.14
C TYR A 118 2.67 -6.42 -5.14
N LYS A 119 2.61 -7.61 -4.55
CA LYS A 119 3.76 -8.51 -4.45
C LYS A 119 4.33 -8.81 -5.83
N HIS A 120 5.65 -8.66 -5.96
CA HIS A 120 6.44 -8.84 -7.18
C HIS A 120 7.78 -9.48 -6.85
#